data_AF-A0A7W1N7V8-F1
#
_entry.id   AF-A0A7W1N7V8-F1
#
_cell.length_a   1.000
_cell.length_b   1.000
_cell.length_c   1.000
_cell.angle_alpha   90.00
_cell.angle_beta   90.00
_cell.angle_gamma   90.00
#
_symmetry.space_group_name_H-M   'P 1'
#
loop_
_entity.id
_entity.type
_entity.pdbx_description
1 polymer ?
#
loop_
_entity_poly.entity_id
_entity_poly.type
_entity_poly.pdbx_seq_one_letter_code
_entity_poly.pdbx_strand_id
1 'polypeptide(L)'
;MAAPDRLKLLTRLTEATPDWVLTKGAAAALDGRGDVDCAAPAAELGSVWDAVSAWAAETGRGPVLTCDHLEGTVVLAVVEPGPVTTLVQIDLLDHRLRRGVIVLRATDLLRSTIVDPAGFRSASAGAEAVARLLLDEWRPGGAAPGAAAITALSGLLQQDPAGAAAVTAGLDPRLQAAVEKLSTGTWPRRELQGAELGYLARCLRRPDQLADRIRAAPARRSCPLLAALANERTVEGDLGEFLTAFGRHHPNARL
;
A
#
# COMPACT_ATOMS: atom_id res chain seq x y z
N MET A 1 -23.22 3.66 -4.59
CA MET A 1 -23.50 2.50 -5.47
C MET A 1 -22.14 2.10 -5.98
N ALA A 2 -21.62 0.93 -5.59
CA ALA A 2 -20.27 0.52 -5.93
C ALA A 2 -20.07 0.54 -7.45
N ALA A 3 -18.91 0.99 -7.92
CA ALA A 3 -18.47 0.86 -9.30
C ALA A 3 -18.41 -0.67 -9.61
N PRO A 4 -19.34 -1.23 -10.40
CA PRO A 4 -19.51 -2.68 -10.49
C PRO A 4 -18.26 -3.41 -11.02
N ASP A 5 -17.45 -2.70 -11.79
CA ASP A 5 -16.18 -3.16 -12.32
C ASP A 5 -15.07 -3.24 -11.26
N ARG A 6 -15.09 -2.42 -10.20
CA ARG A 6 -14.13 -2.48 -9.09
C ARG A 6 -14.28 -3.74 -8.27
N LEU A 7 -15.52 -4.12 -7.98
CA LEU A 7 -15.77 -5.38 -7.31
C LEU A 7 -15.23 -6.54 -8.15
N LYS A 8 -15.47 -6.52 -9.47
CA LYS A 8 -14.93 -7.53 -10.40
C LYS A 8 -13.39 -7.63 -10.33
N LEU A 9 -12.69 -6.50 -10.25
CA LEU A 9 -11.23 -6.49 -10.06
C LEU A 9 -10.82 -7.18 -8.75
N LEU A 10 -11.43 -6.79 -7.62
CA LEU A 10 -11.06 -7.31 -6.30
C LEU A 10 -11.35 -8.82 -6.17
N THR A 11 -12.48 -9.28 -6.69
CA THR A 11 -12.81 -10.71 -6.74
C THR A 11 -11.80 -11.46 -7.60
N ARG A 12 -11.44 -10.94 -8.78
CA ARG A 12 -10.42 -11.55 -9.65
C ARG A 12 -9.05 -11.63 -8.99
N LEU A 13 -8.63 -10.57 -8.29
CA LEU A 13 -7.37 -10.59 -7.54
C LEU A 13 -7.38 -11.67 -6.46
N THR A 14 -8.51 -11.84 -5.78
CA THR A 14 -8.71 -12.87 -4.74
C THR A 14 -8.65 -14.28 -5.32
N GLU A 15 -9.23 -14.50 -6.50
CA GLU A 15 -9.21 -15.79 -7.19
C GLU A 15 -7.83 -16.12 -7.76
N ALA A 16 -7.15 -15.14 -8.35
CA ALA A 16 -5.87 -15.33 -9.02
C ALA A 16 -4.70 -15.40 -8.05
N THR A 17 -4.79 -14.73 -6.89
CA THR A 17 -3.67 -14.54 -5.97
C THR A 17 -4.10 -14.89 -4.54
N PRO A 18 -3.89 -16.14 -4.09
CA PRO A 18 -4.26 -16.57 -2.74
C PRO A 18 -3.61 -15.72 -1.64
N ASP A 19 -2.40 -15.25 -1.90
CA ASP A 19 -1.55 -14.46 -1.00
C ASP A 19 -1.64 -12.94 -1.27
N TRP A 20 -2.78 -12.46 -1.75
CA TRP A 20 -3.10 -11.03 -1.88
C TRP A 20 -4.17 -10.61 -0.86
N VAL A 21 -4.08 -9.38 -0.36
CA VAL A 21 -5.09 -8.80 0.54
C VAL A 21 -5.30 -7.31 0.30
N LEU A 22 -6.55 -6.85 0.30
CA LEU A 22 -6.88 -5.43 0.39
C LEU A 22 -6.61 -4.91 1.81
N THR A 23 -5.72 -3.94 1.97
CA THR A 23 -5.17 -3.56 3.29
C THR A 23 -5.99 -2.51 4.03
N LYS A 24 -6.63 -1.59 3.29
CA LYS A 24 -7.46 -0.51 3.83
C LYS A 24 -8.43 0.00 2.75
N GLY A 25 -9.42 0.78 3.16
CA GLY A 25 -10.20 1.59 2.22
C GLY A 25 -11.18 0.82 1.33
N ALA A 26 -11.65 -0.36 1.74
CA ALA A 26 -12.56 -1.19 0.94
C ALA A 26 -13.77 -0.42 0.36
N ALA A 27 -14.42 0.41 1.18
CA ALA A 27 -15.52 1.25 0.72
C ALA A 27 -15.11 2.27 -0.37
N ALA A 28 -13.93 2.91 -0.22
CA ALA A 28 -13.43 3.89 -1.18
C ALA A 28 -13.02 3.24 -2.51
N ALA A 29 -12.41 2.04 -2.43
CA ALA A 29 -12.05 1.24 -3.60
C ALA A 29 -13.30 0.79 -4.37
N LEU A 30 -14.33 0.30 -3.65
CA LEU A 30 -15.60 -0.12 -4.25
C LEU A 30 -16.40 1.04 -4.84
N ASP A 31 -16.34 2.23 -4.26
CA ASP A 31 -16.98 3.43 -4.81
C ASP A 31 -16.23 4.01 -6.03
N GLY A 32 -15.10 3.43 -6.43
CA GLY A 32 -14.30 3.87 -7.60
C GLY A 32 -13.61 5.22 -7.41
N ARG A 33 -13.60 5.77 -6.19
CA ARG A 33 -12.99 7.08 -5.89
C ARG A 33 -11.57 6.94 -5.31
N GLY A 34 -11.27 5.80 -4.71
CA GLY A 34 -9.98 5.49 -4.09
C GLY A 34 -9.00 4.76 -5.01
N ASP A 35 -7.77 4.71 -4.57
CA ASP A 35 -6.78 3.70 -4.92
C ASP A 35 -7.15 2.33 -4.32
N VAL A 36 -6.47 1.29 -4.81
CA VAL A 36 -6.54 -0.05 -4.25
C VAL A 36 -5.25 -0.29 -3.48
N ASP A 37 -5.26 0.03 -2.18
CA ASP A 37 -4.16 -0.26 -1.28
C ASP A 37 -4.16 -1.75 -0.90
N CYS A 38 -3.23 -2.51 -1.43
CA CYS A 38 -3.16 -3.95 -1.22
C CYS A 38 -1.76 -4.42 -0.84
N ALA A 39 -1.68 -5.67 -0.41
CA ALA A 39 -0.41 -6.32 -0.10
C ALA A 39 -0.38 -7.73 -0.65
N ALA A 40 0.75 -8.09 -1.24
CA ALA A 40 1.08 -9.46 -1.64
C ALA A 40 2.61 -9.61 -1.66
N PRO A 41 3.15 -10.82 -1.43
CA PRO A 41 4.57 -11.07 -1.64
C PRO A 41 5.00 -10.70 -3.07
N ALA A 42 6.23 -10.22 -3.24
CA ALA A 42 6.74 -9.83 -4.57
C ALA A 42 6.67 -10.96 -5.63
N ALA A 43 6.70 -12.22 -5.21
CA ALA A 43 6.53 -13.38 -6.08
C ALA A 43 5.16 -13.41 -6.78
N GLU A 44 4.14 -12.80 -6.17
CA GLU A 44 2.76 -12.75 -6.69
C GLU A 44 2.53 -11.60 -7.68
N LEU A 45 3.54 -10.74 -7.93
CA LEU A 45 3.38 -9.59 -8.82
C LEU A 45 2.93 -10.00 -10.23
N GLY A 46 3.37 -11.15 -10.73
CA GLY A 46 2.93 -11.67 -12.02
C GLY A 46 1.42 -11.92 -12.06
N SER A 47 0.91 -12.70 -11.11
CA SER A 47 -0.52 -13.01 -10.95
C SER A 47 -1.38 -11.77 -10.78
N VAL A 48 -0.91 -10.81 -9.97
CA VAL A 48 -1.58 -9.52 -9.77
C VAL A 48 -1.62 -8.72 -11.07
N TRP A 49 -0.50 -8.61 -11.80
CA TRP A 49 -0.44 -7.90 -13.07
C TRP A 49 -1.37 -8.53 -14.12
N ASP A 50 -1.40 -9.87 -14.22
CA ASP A 50 -2.26 -10.58 -15.17
C ASP A 50 -3.74 -10.32 -14.86
N ALA A 51 -4.13 -10.39 -13.59
CA ALA A 51 -5.49 -10.10 -13.13
C ALA A 51 -5.92 -8.66 -13.43
N VAL A 52 -5.05 -7.68 -13.18
CA VAL A 52 -5.30 -6.26 -13.44
C VAL A 52 -5.38 -6.00 -14.95
N SER A 53 -4.50 -6.59 -15.74
CA SER A 53 -4.46 -6.43 -17.20
C SER A 53 -5.70 -7.05 -17.87
N ALA A 54 -6.11 -8.23 -17.44
CA ALA A 54 -7.36 -8.84 -17.89
C ALA A 54 -8.57 -7.97 -17.53
N TRP A 55 -8.61 -7.42 -16.31
CA TRP A 55 -9.67 -6.50 -15.90
C TRP A 55 -9.69 -5.20 -16.73
N ALA A 56 -8.52 -4.61 -16.98
CA ALA A 56 -8.39 -3.41 -17.80
C ALA A 56 -8.92 -3.65 -19.23
N ALA A 57 -8.47 -4.73 -19.86
CA ALA A 57 -8.90 -5.10 -21.22
C ALA A 57 -10.42 -5.34 -21.31
N GLU A 58 -10.99 -6.09 -20.38
CA GLU A 58 -12.44 -6.40 -20.37
C GLU A 58 -13.31 -5.17 -20.14
N THR A 59 -12.78 -4.14 -19.50
CA THR A 59 -13.50 -2.90 -19.19
C THR A 59 -13.19 -1.77 -20.17
N GLY A 60 -12.44 -2.05 -21.24
CA GLY A 60 -12.09 -1.07 -22.26
C GLY A 60 -11.15 0.03 -21.78
N ARG A 61 -10.38 -0.23 -20.72
CA ARG A 61 -9.37 0.68 -20.21
C ARG A 61 -8.07 0.59 -21.01
N GLY A 62 -7.24 1.60 -20.87
CA GLY A 62 -5.93 1.65 -21.52
C GLY A 62 -4.89 0.72 -20.88
N PRO A 63 -3.61 0.88 -21.25
CA PRO A 63 -2.54 0.01 -20.79
C PRO A 63 -2.36 0.04 -19.27
N VAL A 64 -1.76 -1.03 -18.73
CA VAL A 64 -1.39 -1.15 -17.32
C VAL A 64 0.07 -0.81 -17.16
N LEU A 65 0.35 0.29 -16.47
CA LEU A 65 1.68 0.79 -16.21
C LEU A 65 2.20 0.24 -14.88
N THR A 66 3.49 -0.06 -14.80
CA THR A 66 4.12 -0.60 -13.58
C THR A 66 5.30 0.25 -13.13
N CYS A 67 5.35 0.61 -11.84
CA CYS A 67 6.44 1.37 -11.24
C CYS A 67 6.92 0.74 -9.94
N ASP A 68 8.23 0.55 -9.83
CA ASP A 68 8.95 -0.06 -8.72
C ASP A 68 9.94 0.92 -8.03
N HIS A 69 9.86 2.22 -8.35
CA HIS A 69 10.69 3.25 -7.72
C HIS A 69 10.39 3.44 -6.21
N LEU A 70 9.29 2.87 -5.71
CA LEU A 70 8.96 2.82 -4.29
C LEU A 70 9.49 1.51 -3.70
N GLU A 71 10.56 1.59 -2.93
CA GLU A 71 11.14 0.40 -2.29
C GLU A 71 10.11 -0.35 -1.44
N GLY A 72 9.88 -1.62 -1.77
CA GLY A 72 8.91 -2.50 -1.12
C GLY A 72 7.45 -2.34 -1.58
N THR A 73 7.18 -1.47 -2.56
CA THR A 73 5.84 -1.28 -3.13
C THR A 73 5.92 -1.21 -4.65
N VAL A 74 5.15 -2.05 -5.35
CA VAL A 74 4.94 -1.89 -6.79
C VAL A 74 3.63 -1.16 -7.00
N VAL A 75 3.67 -0.09 -7.77
CA VAL A 75 2.48 0.66 -8.16
C VAL A 75 2.06 0.20 -9.55
N LEU A 76 0.83 -0.30 -9.67
CA LEU A 76 0.19 -0.50 -10.97
C LEU A 76 -0.78 0.66 -11.23
N ALA A 77 -0.74 1.20 -12.44
CA ALA A 77 -1.64 2.26 -12.87
C ALA A 77 -2.35 1.91 -14.17
N VAL A 78 -3.68 1.91 -14.15
CA VAL A 78 -4.48 1.65 -15.36
C VAL A 78 -5.02 2.96 -15.90
N VAL A 79 -4.81 3.22 -17.19
CA VAL A 79 -5.32 4.43 -17.85
C VAL A 79 -6.83 4.35 -18.02
N GLU A 80 -7.56 5.30 -17.42
CA GLU A 80 -9.01 5.43 -17.60
C GLU A 80 -9.34 6.10 -18.93
N PRO A 81 -10.38 5.63 -19.66
CA PRO A 81 -10.86 6.32 -20.83
C PRO A 81 -11.60 7.61 -20.42
N GLY A 82 -11.32 8.70 -21.10
CA GLY A 82 -12.00 9.96 -20.83
C GLY A 82 -11.39 11.15 -21.56
N PRO A 83 -12.08 12.30 -21.55
CA PRO A 83 -11.56 13.55 -22.11
C PRO A 83 -10.36 14.08 -21.30
N VAL A 84 -10.30 13.72 -20.01
CA VAL A 84 -9.15 13.92 -19.13
C VAL A 84 -8.59 12.54 -18.83
N THR A 85 -7.31 12.34 -19.13
CA THR A 85 -6.62 11.08 -18.86
C THR A 85 -6.36 10.97 -17.37
N THR A 86 -7.07 10.05 -16.70
CA THR A 86 -6.88 9.74 -15.29
C THR A 86 -6.35 8.32 -15.11
N LEU A 87 -5.85 8.03 -13.92
CA LEU A 87 -5.24 6.75 -13.58
C LEU A 87 -5.97 6.09 -12.43
N VAL A 88 -6.23 4.81 -12.60
CA VAL A 88 -6.55 3.88 -11.52
C VAL A 88 -5.26 3.46 -10.86
N GLN A 89 -5.11 3.76 -9.57
CA GLN A 89 -3.92 3.35 -8.82
C GLN A 89 -4.18 2.07 -8.02
N ILE A 90 -3.23 1.15 -8.08
CA ILE A 90 -3.17 -0.06 -7.25
C ILE A 90 -1.78 -0.11 -6.63
N ASP A 91 -1.72 0.07 -5.31
CA ASP A 91 -0.48 0.02 -4.56
C ASP A 91 -0.32 -1.39 -3.99
N LEU A 92 0.65 -2.14 -4.54
CA LEU A 92 0.96 -3.51 -4.11
C LEU A 92 2.16 -3.48 -3.17
N LEU A 93 1.88 -3.49 -1.86
CA LEU A 93 2.87 -3.56 -0.81
C LEU A 93 3.42 -4.99 -0.66
N ASP A 94 4.72 -5.19 -0.93
CA ASP A 94 5.45 -6.38 -0.49
C ASP A 94 5.97 -6.19 0.94
N HIS A 95 6.60 -5.04 1.19
CA HIS A 95 7.06 -4.68 2.53
C HIS A 95 7.19 -3.17 2.73
N ARG A 96 7.10 -2.74 3.98
CA ARG A 96 7.32 -1.36 4.40
C ARG A 96 8.66 -1.22 5.10
N LEU A 97 9.45 -0.24 4.65
CA LEU A 97 10.69 0.13 5.33
C LEU A 97 10.53 1.39 6.19
N ARG A 98 11.16 1.36 7.37
CA ARG A 98 11.41 2.54 8.21
C ARG A 98 12.89 2.57 8.57
N ARG A 99 13.59 3.61 8.10
CA ARG A 99 15.05 3.74 8.29
C ARG A 99 15.82 2.48 7.85
N GLY A 100 15.48 1.91 6.68
CA GLY A 100 16.12 0.70 6.15
C GLY A 100 15.73 -0.61 6.84
N VAL A 101 14.83 -0.57 7.82
CA VAL A 101 14.35 -1.77 8.52
C VAL A 101 12.95 -2.10 8.03
N ILE A 102 12.70 -3.38 7.72
CA ILE A 102 11.36 -3.88 7.41
C ILE A 102 10.51 -3.83 8.69
N VAL A 103 9.42 -3.05 8.65
CA VAL A 103 8.49 -2.88 9.77
C VAL A 103 7.16 -3.60 9.57
N LEU A 104 6.84 -3.96 8.33
CA LEU A 104 5.65 -4.69 7.95
C LEU A 104 5.92 -5.41 6.62
N ARG A 105 5.51 -6.67 6.50
CA ARG A 105 5.47 -7.41 5.23
C ARG A 105 4.04 -7.71 4.83
N ALA A 106 3.81 -7.97 3.56
CA ALA A 106 2.56 -8.54 3.07
C ALA A 106 2.20 -9.82 3.85
N THR A 107 3.17 -10.70 4.06
CA THR A 107 2.99 -11.95 4.83
C THR A 107 2.58 -11.74 6.28
N ASP A 108 2.83 -10.56 6.87
CA ASP A 108 2.36 -10.27 8.22
C ASP A 108 0.86 -9.95 8.20
N LEU A 109 0.39 -9.21 7.19
CA LEU A 109 -1.03 -8.88 6.98
C LEU A 109 -1.86 -10.12 6.58
N LEU A 110 -1.28 -11.03 5.80
CA LEU A 110 -1.94 -12.28 5.38
C LEU A 110 -2.28 -13.21 6.56
N ARG A 111 -1.69 -13.01 7.74
CA ARG A 111 -2.01 -13.79 8.95
C ARG A 111 -3.38 -13.47 9.51
N SER A 112 -3.99 -12.36 9.10
CA SER A 112 -5.33 -12.01 9.52
C SER A 112 -6.08 -11.31 8.39
N THR A 113 -6.78 -12.15 7.63
CA THR A 113 -7.61 -11.73 6.51
C THR A 113 -9.00 -12.32 6.65
N ILE A 114 -9.97 -11.67 6.02
CA ILE A 114 -11.32 -12.17 5.86
C ILE A 114 -11.67 -12.18 4.37
N VAL A 115 -12.59 -13.07 3.99
CA VAL A 115 -13.23 -12.99 2.68
C VAL A 115 -14.54 -12.24 2.89
N ASP A 116 -14.66 -11.07 2.28
CA ASP A 116 -15.86 -10.26 2.30
C ASP A 116 -17.04 -11.03 1.66
N PRO A 117 -18.29 -10.85 2.10
CA PRO A 117 -19.45 -11.48 1.47
C PRO A 117 -19.58 -11.22 -0.03
N ALA A 118 -19.00 -10.13 -0.55
CA ALA A 118 -18.94 -9.84 -1.98
C ALA A 118 -17.84 -10.61 -2.74
N GLY A 119 -17.05 -11.45 -2.05
CA GLY A 119 -16.13 -12.42 -2.63
C GLY A 119 -14.68 -11.94 -2.82
N PHE A 120 -14.27 -10.85 -2.16
CA PHE A 120 -12.88 -10.40 -2.19
C PHE A 120 -12.19 -10.52 -0.83
N ARG A 121 -10.87 -10.73 -0.81
CA ARG A 121 -10.08 -10.79 0.42
C ARG A 121 -9.71 -9.39 0.90
N SER A 122 -9.94 -9.13 2.18
CA SER A 122 -9.51 -7.92 2.87
C SER A 122 -8.80 -8.25 4.17
N ALA A 123 -8.02 -7.30 4.67
CA ALA A 123 -7.47 -7.37 6.01
C ALA A 123 -8.63 -7.42 7.01
N SER A 124 -8.47 -8.20 8.07
CA SER A 124 -9.38 -8.10 9.22
C SER A 124 -9.31 -6.70 9.83
N ALA A 125 -10.29 -6.32 10.66
CA ALA A 125 -10.30 -5.00 11.29
C ALA A 125 -9.01 -4.72 12.09
N GLY A 126 -8.50 -5.71 12.83
CA GLY A 126 -7.27 -5.58 13.60
C GLY A 126 -6.04 -5.42 12.71
N ALA A 127 -5.98 -6.18 11.60
CA ALA A 127 -4.90 -6.07 10.63
C ALA A 127 -4.91 -4.75 9.87
N GLU A 128 -6.08 -4.26 9.46
CA GLU A 128 -6.24 -2.94 8.83
C GLU A 128 -5.74 -1.83 9.77
N ALA A 129 -6.08 -1.89 11.05
CA ALA A 129 -5.61 -0.90 12.02
C ALA A 129 -4.07 -0.88 12.14
N VAL A 130 -3.44 -2.05 12.18
CA VAL A 130 -1.98 -2.17 12.20
C VAL A 130 -1.37 -1.64 10.90
N ALA A 131 -1.94 -1.98 9.74
CA ALA A 131 -1.51 -1.47 8.44
C ALA A 131 -1.57 0.06 8.41
N ARG A 132 -2.71 0.66 8.75
CA ARG A 132 -2.90 2.13 8.77
C ARG A 132 -1.96 2.82 9.75
N LEU A 133 -1.74 2.23 10.94
CA LEU A 133 -0.76 2.77 11.89
C LEU A 133 0.65 2.84 11.26
N LEU A 134 1.11 1.75 10.64
CA LEU A 134 2.50 1.64 10.17
C LEU A 134 2.74 2.30 8.80
N LEU A 135 1.72 2.35 7.95
CA LEU A 135 1.81 2.90 6.60
C LEU A 135 1.53 4.41 6.58
N ASP A 136 0.51 4.85 7.33
CA ASP A 136 -0.05 6.21 7.19
C ASP A 136 0.21 7.08 8.43
N GLU A 137 -0.05 6.56 9.62
CA GLU A 137 -0.12 7.41 10.83
C GLU A 137 1.21 7.52 11.60
N TRP A 138 2.17 6.62 11.37
CA TRP A 138 3.46 6.67 12.04
C TRP A 138 4.36 7.79 11.48
N ARG A 139 4.18 8.99 12.02
CA ARG A 139 4.97 10.19 11.68
C ARG A 139 6.35 10.21 12.36
N PRO A 140 7.33 10.97 11.81
CA PRO A 140 8.63 11.14 12.44
C PRO A 140 8.52 11.59 13.90
N GLY A 141 9.34 11.00 14.77
CA GLY A 141 9.33 11.32 16.20
C GLY A 141 8.05 10.88 16.92
N GLY A 142 7.24 10.02 16.32
CA GLY A 142 6.01 9.49 16.93
C GLY A 142 4.94 10.57 17.17
N ALA A 143 4.92 11.63 16.34
CA ALA A 143 3.89 12.65 16.43
C ALA A 143 2.49 12.03 16.23
N ALA A 144 1.53 12.45 17.05
CA ALA A 144 0.16 11.95 16.97
C ALA A 144 -0.54 12.48 15.70
N PRO A 145 -1.40 11.66 15.08
CA PRO A 145 -2.34 12.15 14.09
C PRO A 145 -3.50 12.90 14.78
N GLY A 146 -4.49 13.34 14.00
CA GLY A 146 -5.69 13.96 14.55
C GLY A 146 -6.51 12.97 15.40
N ALA A 147 -7.30 13.50 16.34
CA ALA A 147 -8.11 12.68 17.26
C ALA A 147 -9.04 11.69 16.54
N ALA A 148 -9.63 12.09 15.40
CA ALA A 148 -10.48 11.22 14.60
C ALA A 148 -9.75 9.96 14.09
N ALA A 149 -8.48 10.09 13.69
CA ALA A 149 -7.67 8.95 13.26
C ALA A 149 -7.36 8.01 14.44
N ILE A 150 -7.04 8.57 15.60
CA ILE A 150 -6.81 7.78 16.83
C ILE A 150 -8.06 6.98 17.19
N THR A 151 -9.23 7.64 17.23
CA THR A 151 -10.51 6.99 17.52
C THR A 151 -10.84 5.89 16.51
N ALA A 152 -10.63 6.15 15.21
CA ALA A 152 -10.88 5.16 14.16
C ALA A 152 -9.97 3.94 14.32
N LEU A 153 -8.68 4.14 14.56
CA LEU A 153 -7.73 3.05 14.78
C LEU A 153 -8.04 2.26 16.06
N SER A 154 -8.33 2.94 17.17
CA SER A 154 -8.68 2.26 18.41
C SER A 154 -9.96 1.44 18.27
N GLY A 155 -10.95 1.94 17.54
CA GLY A 155 -12.20 1.21 17.27
C GLY A 155 -11.96 -0.10 16.52
N LEU A 156 -11.15 -0.06 15.45
CA LEU A 156 -10.77 -1.25 14.69
C LEU A 156 -9.99 -2.27 15.54
N LEU A 157 -9.06 -1.80 16.37
CA LEU A 157 -8.29 -2.66 17.28
C LEU A 157 -9.16 -3.32 18.36
N GLN A 158 -10.16 -2.60 18.88
CA GLN A 158 -11.11 -3.14 19.85
C GLN A 158 -12.07 -4.14 19.22
N GLN A 159 -12.46 -3.93 17.96
CA GLN A 159 -13.31 -4.84 17.20
C GLN A 159 -12.62 -6.19 16.95
N ASP A 160 -11.32 -6.19 16.71
CA ASP A 160 -10.56 -7.41 16.42
C ASP A 160 -9.15 -7.41 17.04
N PRO A 161 -9.05 -7.67 18.36
CA PRO A 161 -7.76 -7.76 19.05
C PRO A 161 -6.93 -8.95 18.57
N ALA A 162 -7.58 -10.05 18.20
CA ALA A 162 -6.91 -11.28 17.77
C ALA A 162 -6.20 -11.09 16.43
N GLY A 163 -6.85 -10.41 15.47
CA GLY A 163 -6.24 -10.07 14.19
C GLY A 163 -5.05 -9.12 14.34
N ALA A 164 -5.17 -8.11 15.21
CA ALA A 164 -4.05 -7.23 15.53
C ALA A 164 -2.87 -7.99 16.15
N ALA A 165 -3.13 -8.93 17.07
CA ALA A 165 -2.11 -9.79 17.66
C ALA A 165 -1.43 -10.69 16.62
N ALA A 166 -2.19 -11.28 15.69
CA ALA A 166 -1.66 -12.14 14.64
C ALA A 166 -0.67 -11.41 13.71
N VAL A 167 -0.98 -10.16 13.34
CA VAL A 167 -0.07 -9.32 12.54
C VAL A 167 1.16 -8.91 13.36
N THR A 168 0.97 -8.50 14.62
CA THR A 168 2.07 -7.96 15.45
C THR A 168 3.02 -9.01 16.02
N ALA A 169 2.64 -10.29 16.07
CA ALA A 169 3.45 -11.37 16.65
C ALA A 169 4.84 -11.54 16.02
N GLY A 170 5.02 -11.13 14.75
CA GLY A 170 6.31 -11.16 14.06
C GLY A 170 7.08 -9.84 14.02
N LEU A 171 6.52 -8.78 14.62
CA LEU A 171 7.06 -7.42 14.53
C LEU A 171 7.99 -7.11 15.71
N ASP A 172 8.59 -5.91 15.70
CA ASP A 172 9.34 -5.41 16.85
C ASP A 172 8.41 -5.34 18.08
N PRO A 173 8.81 -5.86 19.26
CA PRO A 173 7.95 -5.87 20.46
C PRO A 173 7.42 -4.49 20.87
N ARG A 174 8.14 -3.42 20.49
CA ARG A 174 7.67 -2.05 20.73
C ARG A 174 6.46 -1.69 19.86
N LEU A 175 6.34 -2.26 18.66
CA LEU A 175 5.17 -2.08 17.81
C LEU A 175 3.96 -2.83 18.37
N GLN A 176 4.16 -4.03 18.92
CA GLN A 176 3.09 -4.73 19.64
C GLN A 176 2.60 -3.90 20.83
N ALA A 177 3.51 -3.42 21.70
CA ALA A 177 3.16 -2.54 22.82
C ALA A 177 2.47 -1.23 22.36
N ALA A 178 2.87 -0.70 21.19
CA ALA A 178 2.22 0.47 20.61
C ALA A 178 0.77 0.19 20.24
N VAL A 179 0.51 -0.96 19.60
CA VAL A 179 -0.84 -1.40 19.22
C VAL A 179 -1.72 -1.66 20.45
N GLU A 180 -1.19 -2.33 21.47
CA GLU A 180 -1.89 -2.57 22.74
C GLU A 180 -2.32 -1.25 23.39
N LYS A 181 -1.41 -0.26 23.44
CA LYS A 181 -1.71 1.05 24.01
C LYS A 181 -2.71 1.86 23.17
N LEU A 182 -2.58 1.82 21.85
CA LEU A 182 -3.51 2.45 20.92
C LEU A 182 -4.92 1.87 21.02
N SER A 183 -5.06 0.57 21.33
CA SER A 183 -6.36 -0.06 21.54
C SER A 183 -7.14 0.54 22.72
N THR A 184 -6.46 1.20 23.67
CA THR A 184 -7.08 1.94 24.78
C THR A 184 -7.38 3.41 24.45
N GLY A 185 -7.24 3.81 23.18
CA GLY A 185 -7.45 5.19 22.73
C GLY A 185 -6.28 6.14 23.01
N THR A 186 -5.15 5.62 23.51
CA THR A 186 -3.97 6.42 23.86
C THR A 186 -2.91 6.33 22.77
N TRP A 187 -2.47 7.47 22.24
CA TRP A 187 -1.41 7.47 21.23
C TRP A 187 -0.07 6.95 21.78
N PRO A 188 0.55 5.92 21.17
CA PRO A 188 1.74 5.24 21.69
C PRO A 188 3.05 5.96 21.31
N ARG A 189 3.18 7.25 21.66
CA ARG A 189 4.33 8.07 21.25
C ARG A 189 5.67 7.49 21.67
N ARG A 190 5.80 7.01 22.92
CA ARG A 190 7.07 6.52 23.47
C ARG A 190 7.51 5.23 22.79
N GLU A 191 6.56 4.34 22.52
CA GLU A 191 6.77 3.05 21.90
C GLU A 191 7.22 3.23 20.44
N LEU A 192 6.54 4.10 19.69
CA LEU A 192 6.91 4.46 18.32
C LEU A 192 8.26 5.18 18.23
N GLN A 193 8.56 6.09 19.16
CA GLN A 193 9.88 6.74 19.24
C GLN A 193 10.98 5.74 19.55
N GLY A 194 10.74 4.84 20.51
CA GLY A 194 11.69 3.78 20.87
C GLY A 194 11.99 2.85 19.69
N ALA A 195 10.97 2.47 18.92
CA ALA A 195 11.14 1.71 17.69
C ALA A 195 11.98 2.50 16.66
N GLU A 196 11.65 3.78 16.42
CA GLU A 196 12.38 4.63 15.47
C GLU A 196 13.86 4.81 15.85
N LEU A 197 14.17 5.04 17.13
CA LEU A 197 15.55 5.12 17.63
C LEU A 197 16.30 3.81 17.42
N GLY A 198 15.63 2.68 17.71
CA GLY A 198 16.18 1.35 17.44
C GLY A 198 16.51 1.14 15.96
N TYR A 199 15.65 1.58 15.06
CA TYR A 199 15.86 1.45 13.61
C TYR A 199 16.93 2.40 13.09
N LEU A 200 17.01 3.63 13.61
CA LEU A 200 18.11 4.56 13.32
C LEU A 200 19.46 3.97 13.72
N ALA A 201 19.55 3.38 14.92
CA ALA A 201 20.78 2.73 15.37
C ALA A 201 21.19 1.54 14.46
N ARG A 202 20.22 0.77 13.94
CA ARG A 202 20.50 -0.29 12.95
C ARG A 202 20.94 0.28 11.60
N CYS A 203 20.28 1.34 11.13
CA CYS A 203 20.59 2.00 9.86
C CYS A 203 22.01 2.58 9.85
N LEU A 204 22.45 3.19 10.95
CA LEU A 204 23.82 3.70 11.10
C LEU A 204 24.89 2.60 11.01
N ARG A 205 24.53 1.34 11.20
CA ARG A 205 25.43 0.18 11.04
C ARG A 205 25.43 -0.38 9.60
N ARG A 206 24.64 0.20 8.69
CA ARG A 206 24.48 -0.23 7.28
C ARG A 206 24.56 0.97 6.33
N PRO A 207 25.75 1.59 6.19
CA PRO A 207 25.92 2.80 5.38
C PRO A 207 25.66 2.58 3.89
N ASP A 208 25.87 1.36 3.40
CA ASP A 208 25.54 0.89 2.05
C ASP A 208 24.05 1.08 1.72
N GLN A 209 23.16 0.66 2.61
CA GLN A 209 21.72 0.79 2.43
C GLN A 209 21.27 2.27 2.41
N LEU A 210 21.94 3.12 3.19
CA LEU A 210 21.67 4.56 3.16
C LEU A 210 22.11 5.16 1.81
N ALA A 211 23.27 4.75 1.30
CA ALA A 211 23.78 5.21 0.01
C ALA A 211 22.84 4.76 -1.14
N ASP A 212 22.36 3.52 -1.14
CA ASP A 212 21.40 3.02 -2.13
C ASP A 212 20.12 3.86 -2.15
N ARG A 213 19.58 4.17 -0.98
CA ARG A 213 18.39 5.01 -0.85
C ARG A 213 18.61 6.42 -1.38
N ILE A 214 19.77 7.02 -1.12
CA ILE A 214 20.11 8.35 -1.64
C ILE A 214 20.24 8.29 -3.17
N ARG A 215 20.87 7.24 -3.69
CA ARG A 215 21.05 7.03 -5.15
C ARG A 215 19.73 6.77 -5.88
N ALA A 216 18.75 6.12 -5.24
CA ALA A 216 17.43 5.88 -5.82
C ALA A 216 16.51 7.12 -5.79
N ALA A 217 16.79 8.11 -4.94
CA ALA A 217 15.92 9.26 -4.73
C ALA A 217 15.66 10.12 -5.98
N PRO A 218 16.65 10.40 -6.86
CA PRO A 218 16.42 11.15 -8.09
C PRO A 218 15.44 10.47 -9.04
N ALA A 219 15.60 9.16 -9.28
CA ALA A 219 14.73 8.39 -10.17
C ALA A 219 13.26 8.42 -9.71
N ARG A 220 13.05 8.33 -8.39
CA ARG A 220 11.72 8.49 -7.80
C ARG A 220 11.13 9.88 -8.02
N ARG A 221 11.93 10.95 -7.90
CA ARG A 221 11.47 12.34 -8.04
C ARG A 221 11.15 12.73 -9.47
N SER A 222 11.81 12.10 -10.44
CA SER A 222 11.57 12.36 -11.87
C SER A 222 10.61 11.37 -12.52
N CYS A 223 10.12 10.36 -11.80
CA CYS A 223 9.21 9.36 -12.34
C CYS A 223 7.88 10.01 -12.77
N PRO A 224 7.52 9.96 -14.06
CA PRO A 224 6.31 10.61 -14.56
C PRO A 224 5.03 9.98 -13.99
N LEU A 225 5.04 8.65 -13.75
CA LEU A 225 3.90 7.99 -13.14
C LEU A 225 3.67 8.47 -11.70
N LEU A 226 4.71 8.50 -10.86
CA LEU A 226 4.58 8.98 -9.48
C LEU A 226 4.19 10.47 -9.43
N ALA A 227 4.64 11.28 -10.40
CA ALA A 227 4.21 12.67 -10.53
C ALA A 227 2.71 12.78 -10.87
N ALA A 228 2.21 11.99 -11.83
CA ALA A 228 0.79 11.94 -12.18
C ALA A 228 -0.09 11.48 -11.00
N LEU A 229 0.36 10.47 -10.25
CA LEU A 229 -0.36 9.99 -9.06
C LEU A 229 -0.41 11.05 -7.94
N ALA A 230 0.67 11.81 -7.75
CA ALA A 230 0.68 12.94 -6.82
C ALA A 230 -0.25 14.09 -7.29
N ASN A 231 -0.46 14.22 -8.59
CA ASN A 231 -1.36 15.21 -9.20
C ASN A 231 -2.78 14.66 -9.40
N GLU A 232 -3.39 14.19 -8.30
CA GLU A 232 -4.76 13.65 -8.30
C GLU A 232 -5.00 12.49 -9.28
N ARG A 233 -3.94 11.75 -9.64
CA ARG A 233 -3.98 10.66 -10.63
C ARG A 233 -4.36 11.14 -12.03
N THR A 234 -3.96 12.36 -12.39
CA THR A 234 -4.20 12.95 -13.71
C THR A 234 -2.91 12.99 -14.52
N VAL A 235 -2.99 12.59 -15.79
CA VAL A 235 -1.92 12.77 -16.78
C VAL A 235 -2.10 14.14 -17.42
N GLU A 236 -1.12 15.02 -17.25
CA GLU A 236 -1.10 16.31 -17.92
C GLU A 236 -0.66 16.17 -19.38
N GLY A 237 -1.40 16.78 -20.30
CA GLY A 237 -1.05 16.82 -21.71
C GLY A 237 -1.45 15.58 -22.51
N ASP A 238 -0.65 15.23 -23.51
CA ASP A 238 -0.92 14.12 -24.42
C ASP A 238 -0.52 12.77 -23.80
N LEU A 239 -1.41 11.78 -23.91
CA LEU A 239 -1.18 10.44 -23.39
C LEU A 239 0.02 9.75 -24.07
N GLY A 240 0.23 9.94 -25.37
CA GLY A 240 1.35 9.37 -26.11
C GLY A 240 2.71 9.92 -25.64
N GLU A 241 2.79 11.22 -25.40
CA GLU A 241 3.96 11.86 -24.80
C GLU A 241 4.24 11.34 -23.39
N PHE A 242 3.19 11.19 -22.57
CA PHE A 242 3.29 10.61 -21.24
C PHE A 242 3.81 9.17 -21.28
N LEU A 243 3.25 8.31 -22.13
CA LEU A 243 3.69 6.91 -22.29
C LEU A 243 5.13 6.83 -22.79
N THR A 244 5.55 7.73 -23.68
CA THR A 244 6.94 7.83 -24.14
C THR A 244 7.87 8.24 -23.00
N ALA A 245 7.48 9.24 -22.20
CA ALA A 245 8.24 9.66 -21.03
C ALA A 245 8.33 8.57 -19.97
N PHE A 246 7.24 7.82 -19.77
CA PHE A 246 7.17 6.66 -18.89
C PHE A 246 8.13 5.56 -19.36
N GLY A 247 8.08 5.15 -20.63
CA GLY A 247 8.96 4.10 -21.17
C GLY A 247 10.46 4.42 -21.04
N ARG A 248 10.85 5.71 -21.13
CA ARG A 248 12.24 6.14 -20.88
C ARG A 248 12.68 5.96 -19.43
N HIS A 249 11.77 6.15 -18.47
CA HIS A 249 12.05 5.96 -17.04
C HIS A 249 11.90 4.51 -16.59
N HIS A 250 11.16 3.70 -17.35
CA HIS A 250 10.87 2.31 -17.04
C HIS A 250 11.18 1.40 -18.25
N PRO A 251 12.45 1.27 -18.66
CA PRO A 251 12.81 0.50 -19.86
C PRO A 251 12.45 -1.00 -19.76
N ASN A 252 12.23 -1.50 -18.55
CA ASN A 252 11.83 -2.88 -18.27
C ASN A 252 10.39 -3.01 -17.79
N ALA A 253 9.60 -1.93 -17.77
CA ALA A 253 8.20 -2.04 -17.37
C ALA A 253 7.42 -2.91 -18.36
N ARG A 254 6.52 -3.72 -17.82
CA ARG A 254 5.46 -4.35 -18.61
C ARG A 254 4.44 -3.25 -18.95
N LEU A 255 4.10 -3.16 -20.24
CA LEU A 255 3.05 -2.31 -20.80
C LEU A 255 1.90 -3.18 -21.28
#